data_AF-A0A4S2MSX0-F1
#
_entry.id   AF-A0A4S2MSX0-F1
#
_cell.length_a   1.000
_cell.length_b   1.000
_cell.length_c   1.000
_cell.angle_alpha   90.00
_cell.angle_beta   90.00
_cell.angle_gamma   90.00
#
_symmetry.space_group_name_H-M   'P 1'
#
loop_
_entity.id
_entity.type
_entity.pdbx_description
1 polymer ?
#
loop_
_entity_poly.entity_id
_entity_poly.type
_entity_poly.pdbx_seq_one_letter_code
_entity_poly.pdbx_strand_id
1 'polypeptide(L)'
;MLYVDVNYQRQGAGQLLMDWGVSKADELGYSSLIESTRSGKPLYERNGYTGERKHLAVPEKWLWRTPVQYWLMYRPARTAGKVNGVNGTNGVNSD
;
A
#
# COMPACT_ATOMS: atom_id res chain seq x y z
N MET A 1 -1.12 3.50 10.46
CA MET A 1 -0.31 4.75 10.41
C MET A 1 1.07 4.38 9.88
N LEU A 2 1.58 5.11 8.87
CA LEU A 2 2.91 4.88 8.28
C LEU A 2 3.75 6.14 8.46
N TYR A 3 4.95 5.99 8.99
CA TYR A 3 5.85 7.09 9.31
C TYR A 3 7.29 6.71 9.00
N VAL A 4 8.05 7.69 8.51
CA VAL A 4 9.48 7.58 8.27
C VAL A 4 10.11 8.82 8.89
N ASP A 5 11.15 8.62 9.69
CA ASP A 5 11.94 9.69 10.27
C ASP A 5 12.37 10.69 9.18
N VAL A 6 12.27 11.98 9.49
CA VAL A 6 12.47 13.06 8.51
C VAL A 6 13.83 12.99 7.83
N ASN A 7 14.88 12.53 8.52
CA ASN A 7 16.24 12.43 8.00
C ASN A 7 16.40 11.29 6.98
N TYR A 8 15.45 10.35 6.94
CA TYR A 8 15.48 9.17 6.07
C TYR A 8 14.35 9.16 5.04
N GLN A 9 13.60 10.27 4.92
CA GLN A 9 12.57 10.41 3.88
C GLN A 9 13.20 10.46 2.48
N ARG A 10 12.42 10.03 1.47
CA ARG A 10 12.85 9.98 0.05
C ARG A 10 14.03 9.05 -0.26
N GLN A 11 14.43 8.21 0.70
CA GLN A 11 15.48 7.20 0.54
C GLN A 11 14.91 5.77 0.38
N GLY A 12 13.61 5.63 0.13
CA GLY A 12 12.97 4.34 -0.08
C GLY A 12 12.45 3.63 1.18
N ALA A 13 12.74 4.12 2.39
CA ALA A 13 12.24 3.52 3.64
C ALA A 13 10.70 3.35 3.66
N GLY A 14 9.96 4.34 3.16
CA GLY A 14 8.50 4.23 3.04
C GLY A 14 8.03 3.17 2.05
N GLN A 15 8.81 2.90 0.99
CA GLN A 15 8.52 1.83 0.04
C GLN A 15 8.78 0.46 0.66
N LEU A 16 9.89 0.28 1.40
CA LEU A 16 10.18 -0.97 2.10
C LEU A 16 9.06 -1.38 3.06
N LEU A 17 8.48 -0.41 3.79
CA LEU A 17 7.32 -0.65 4.65
C LEU A 17 6.08 -1.10 3.86
N MET A 18 5.85 -0.48 2.69
CA MET A 18 4.74 -0.85 1.82
C MET A 18 4.93 -2.23 1.21
N ASP A 19 6.14 -2.57 0.75
CA ASP A 19 6.47 -3.87 0.17
C ASP A 19 6.14 -4.99 1.16
N TRP A 20 6.59 -4.86 2.41
CA TRP A 20 6.28 -5.82 3.47
C TRP A 20 4.77 -5.93 3.73
N GLY A 21 4.09 -4.80 3.94
CA GLY A 21 2.67 -4.80 4.32
C GLY A 21 1.76 -5.31 3.20
N VAL A 22 2.03 -4.91 1.96
CA VAL A 22 1.29 -5.35 0.78
C VAL A 22 1.55 -6.83 0.48
N SER A 23 2.81 -7.28 0.59
CA SER A 23 3.15 -8.70 0.43
C SER A 23 2.40 -9.55 1.46
N LYS A 24 2.32 -9.09 2.72
CA LYS A 24 1.58 -9.83 3.75
C LYS A 24 0.07 -9.85 3.49
N ALA A 25 -0.49 -8.74 3.02
CA ALA A 25 -1.90 -8.69 2.63
C ALA A 25 -2.20 -9.64 1.45
N ASP A 26 -1.31 -9.73 0.47
CA ASP A 26 -1.43 -10.62 -0.68
C ASP A 26 -1.32 -12.11 -0.27
N GLU A 27 -0.39 -12.44 0.64
CA GLU A 27 -0.26 -13.79 1.22
C GLU A 27 -1.57 -14.24 1.89
N LEU A 28 -2.22 -13.34 2.62
CA LEU A 28 -3.47 -13.60 3.34
C LEU A 28 -4.72 -13.47 2.46
N GLY A 29 -4.58 -12.99 1.22
CA GLY A 29 -5.70 -12.72 0.32
C GLY A 29 -6.60 -11.58 0.79
N TYR A 30 -6.05 -10.59 1.50
CA TYR A 30 -6.81 -9.46 2.05
C TYR A 30 -6.80 -8.25 1.14
N SER A 31 -7.95 -7.58 1.08
CA SER A 31 -8.03 -6.21 0.59
C SER A 31 -7.56 -5.25 1.66
N SER A 32 -7.22 -4.03 1.25
CA SER A 32 -6.72 -3.00 2.16
C SER A 32 -7.33 -1.64 1.84
N LEU A 33 -7.65 -0.89 2.90
CA LEU A 33 -8.20 0.45 2.85
C LEU A 33 -7.31 1.36 3.70
N ILE A 34 -6.95 2.51 3.15
CA ILE A 34 -6.08 3.48 3.83
C ILE A 34 -6.59 4.91 3.62
N GLU A 35 -6.29 5.76 4.59
CA GLU A 35 -6.43 7.20 4.44
C GLU A 35 -5.07 7.80 4.11
N SER A 36 -5.01 8.56 3.02
CA SER A 36 -3.80 9.20 2.56
C SER A 36 -3.90 10.72 2.67
N THR A 37 -2.83 11.33 3.16
CA THR A 37 -2.58 12.76 2.97
C THR A 37 -2.21 13.05 1.51
N ARG A 38 -2.16 14.34 1.14
CA ARG A 38 -1.68 14.75 -0.18
C ARG A 38 -0.25 14.29 -0.46
N SER A 39 0.63 14.30 0.55
CA SER A 39 2.03 13.91 0.42
C SER A 39 2.23 12.39 0.37
N GLY A 40 1.37 11.61 1.04
CA GLY A 40 1.42 10.15 1.02
C GLY A 40 0.87 9.51 -0.25
N LYS A 41 -0.06 10.19 -0.94
CA LYS A 41 -0.82 9.62 -2.06
C LYS A 41 0.08 8.98 -3.15
N PRO A 42 1.14 9.64 -3.64
CA PRO A 42 1.99 9.06 -4.68
C PRO A 42 2.73 7.79 -4.25
N LEU A 43 3.00 7.60 -2.95
CA LEU A 43 3.58 6.35 -2.44
C LEU A 43 2.54 5.23 -2.56
N TYR A 44 1.31 5.47 -2.11
CA TYR A 44 0.27 4.44 -2.14
C TYR A 44 -0.20 4.10 -3.55
N GLU A 45 -0.31 5.08 -4.46
CA GLU A 45 -0.68 4.83 -5.86
C GLU A 45 0.30 3.86 -6.55
N ARG A 46 1.60 4.02 -6.30
CA ARG A 46 2.64 3.11 -6.82
C ARG A 46 2.49 1.68 -6.32
N ASN A 47 1.82 1.48 -5.19
CA ASN A 47 1.58 0.18 -4.56
C ASN A 47 0.21 -0.42 -4.94
N GLY A 48 -0.48 0.17 -5.92
CA GLY A 48 -1.74 -0.34 -6.48
C GLY A 48 -2.99 0.11 -5.72
N TYR A 49 -2.88 1.14 -4.88
CA TYR A 49 -4.04 1.77 -4.25
C TYR A 49 -4.64 2.82 -5.17
N THR A 50 -5.97 2.88 -5.23
CA THR A 50 -6.71 3.91 -5.94
C THR A 50 -7.80 4.46 -5.03
N GLY A 51 -8.14 5.75 -5.17
CA GLY A 51 -9.08 6.36 -4.24
C GLY A 51 -9.50 7.76 -4.62
N GLU A 52 -10.61 8.18 -4.06
CA GLU A 52 -11.18 9.49 -4.30
C GLU A 52 -10.76 10.47 -3.21
N ARG A 53 -10.60 11.75 -3.62
CA ARG A 53 -10.43 12.84 -2.67
C ARG A 53 -11.73 13.01 -1.88
N LYS A 54 -11.64 13.03 -0.56
CA LYS A 54 -12.76 13.35 0.32
C LYS A 54 -12.64 14.80 0.80
N HIS A 55 -13.75 15.53 0.65
CA HIS A 55 -13.90 16.88 1.18
C HIS A 55 -14.76 16.79 2.43
N LEU A 56 -14.16 17.06 3.59
CA LEU A 56 -14.93 17.15 4.82
C LEU A 56 -15.58 18.52 4.89
N ALA A 57 -16.90 18.54 5.08
CA ALA A 57 -17.59 19.77 5.43
C ALA A 57 -17.03 20.29 6.76
N VAL A 58 -16.42 21.46 6.72
CA VAL A 58 -15.87 22.11 7.91
C VAL A 58 -17.00 22.94 8.54
N PRO A 59 -17.39 22.66 9.80
CA PRO A 59 -18.38 23.49 10.48
C PRO A 59 -17.91 24.95 10.57
N GLU A 60 -18.86 25.90 10.55
CA GLU A 60 -18.58 27.34 10.46
C GLU A 60 -17.54 27.85 11.48
N LYS A 61 -17.64 27.38 12.73
CA LYS A 61 -16.71 27.71 13.83
C LYS A 61 -15.25 27.30 13.59
N TRP A 62 -14.98 26.46 12.59
CA TRP A 62 -13.65 25.95 12.24
C TRP A 62 -13.18 26.41 10.86
N LEU A 63 -13.87 27.33 10.18
CA LEU A 63 -13.51 27.80 8.84
C LEU A 63 -12.13 28.48 8.78
N TRP A 64 -11.63 28.98 9.92
CA TRP A 64 -10.27 29.52 10.04
C TRP A 64 -9.17 28.46 9.93
N ARG A 65 -9.50 27.17 10.04
CA ARG A 65 -8.54 26.08 9.88
C ARG A 65 -8.41 25.71 8.42
N THR A 66 -7.20 25.33 8.01
CA THR A 66 -6.98 24.74 6.69
C THR A 66 -7.87 23.51 6.52
N PRO A 67 -8.70 23.42 5.47
CA PRO A 67 -9.53 22.26 5.22
C PRO A 67 -8.68 21.00 5.12
N VAL A 68 -9.07 19.97 5.88
CA VAL A 68 -8.39 18.67 5.81
C VAL A 68 -8.83 17.97 4.53
N GLN A 69 -7.88 17.75 3.64
CA GLN A 69 -8.07 16.96 2.43
C GLN A 69 -7.32 15.64 2.58
N TYR A 70 -8.05 14.54 2.44
CA TYR A 70 -7.47 13.21 2.41
C TYR A 70 -8.10 12.38 1.29
N TRP A 71 -7.44 11.29 0.95
CA TRP A 71 -7.94 10.30 0.01
C TRP A 71 -8.23 9.03 0.78
N LEU A 72 -9.45 8.52 0.65
CA LEU A 72 -9.74 7.16 1.06
C LEU A 72 -9.38 6.26 -0.12
N MET A 73 -8.30 5.49 0.03
CA MET A 73 -7.73 4.67 -1.03
C MET A 73 -7.89 3.20 -0.72
N TYR A 74 -8.33 2.45 -1.72
CA TYR A 74 -8.59 1.03 -1.67
C TYR A 74 -7.60 0.30 -2.58
N ARG A 75 -7.15 -0.87 -2.11
CA ARG A 75 -6.44 -1.85 -2.91
C ARG A 75 -7.18 -3.18 -2.78
N PRO A 76 -7.64 -3.78 -3.90
CA PRO A 76 -8.34 -5.05 -3.85
C PRO A 76 -7.42 -6.17 -3.35
N ALA A 77 -8.04 -7.22 -2.79
CA ALA A 77 -7.34 -8.46 -2.49
C ALA A 77 -6.72 -9.01 -3.76
N ARG A 78 -5.43 -9.36 -3.70
CA ARG A 78 -4.79 -10.15 -4.74
C ARG A 78 -4.54 -11.52 -4.14
N THR A 79 -5.12 -12.55 -4.75
CA THR A 79 -4.71 -13.91 -4.44
C THR A 79 -3.26 -14.04 -4.88
N ALA A 80 -2.35 -14.36 -3.95
CA ALA A 80 -1.03 -14.84 -4.33
C ALA A 80 -1.23 -15.97 -5.35
N GLY A 81 -0.84 -15.74 -6.61
CA GLY A 81 -0.89 -16.78 -7.63
C GLY A 81 -0.21 -18.01 -7.03
N LYS A 82 -0.91 -19.16 -7.04
CA LYS A 82 -0.41 -20.41 -6.47
C LYS A 82 1.08 -20.52 -6.77
N VAL A 83 1.91 -20.54 -5.72
CA VAL A 83 3.34 -20.81 -5.88
C VAL A 83 3.39 -22.24 -6.42
N ASN A 84 3.51 -22.40 -7.74
CA ASN A 84 3.61 -23.70 -8.36
C ASN A 84 4.90 -24.32 -7.83
N GLY A 85 4.73 -25.32 -6.97
CA GLY A 85 5.82 -26.12 -6.46
C GLY A 85 6.60 -26.78 -7.58
N VAL A 86 7.91 -26.89 -7.33
CA VAL A 86 8.85 -27.87 -7.89
C VAL A 86 9.02 -27.86 -9.40
N ASN A 87 10.15 -27.35 -9.88
CA ASN A 87 10.77 -27.83 -11.12
C ASN A 87 12.30 -27.63 -11.11
N GLY A 88 13.01 -28.75 -11.31
CA GLY A 88 14.46 -28.89 -11.32
C GLY A 88 14.84 -30.33 -11.01
N THR A 89 14.38 -31.30 -11.82
CA THR A 89 15.21 -32.11 -12.73
C THR A 89 16.42 -32.76 -12.07
N ASN A 90 16.40 -34.09 -11.97
CA ASN A 90 17.44 -34.95 -12.55
C ASN A 90 16.93 -36.40 -12.57
N GLY A 91 16.34 -36.78 -13.69
CA GLY A 91 16.33 -38.18 -14.08
C GLY A 91 17.75 -38.56 -14.47
N VAL A 92 18.33 -39.51 -13.75
CA VAL A 92 19.42 -40.35 -14.24
C VAL A 92 18.92 -41.77 -14.10
N ASN A 93 18.42 -42.31 -15.22
CA ASN A 93 18.36 -43.74 -15.44
C ASN A 93 19.30 -44.02 -16.63
N SER A 94 20.34 -44.79 -16.37
CA SER A 94 21.05 -45.59 -17.37
C SER A 94 21.75 -46.74 -16.64
N ASP A 95 21.27 -47.94 -16.96
CA ASP A 95 21.83 -49.30 -16.85
C ASP A 95 22.06 -49.97 -15.47
#